data_AF-A0A1G7C2X7-F1
#
_entry.id   AF-A0A1G7C2X7-F1
#
_cell.length_a   1.000
_cell.length_b   1.000
_cell.length_c   1.000
_cell.angle_alpha   90.00
_cell.angle_beta   90.00
_cell.angle_gamma   90.00
#
_symmetry.space_group_name_H-M   'P 1'
#
loop_
_entity.id
_entity.type
_entity.pdbx_description
1 polymer ?
#
loop_
_entity_poly.entity_id
_entity_poly.type
_entity_poly.pdbx_seq_one_letter_code
_entity_poly.pdbx_strand_id
1 'polypeptide(L)'
;MLKELRNLYHGRSKRAHRFRYALLAFDMATILFVIVTSFLPMAPWILVADVAIGAVIVLDFVARFAVEERKAAFWRRLTTWADVVAMLSFLAPLLGAQLGFLRVLRTLRLLHAYQMLGRLRQDFRLFRKHEEVILAAVNLAVFLFVMTGLIHATQAGRNPQIGNYADALYFTVTTLTTTGFGDITLQGTSGRMISVLVMIVGVTLFLRLAQVLFRPLKVRHKCPSCGLMLHDADAVHCKHCGVVLNIKDEGLV
;
A
#
# COMPACT_ATOMS: atom_id res chain seq x y z
N MET A 1 -12.76 -32.04 3.47
CA MET A 1 -11.71 -31.06 3.82
C MET A 1 -11.26 -30.18 2.64
N LEU A 2 -10.51 -30.65 1.64
CA LEU A 2 -10.00 -29.79 0.53
C LEU A 2 -11.10 -29.15 -0.34
N LYS A 3 -12.20 -29.87 -0.63
CA LYS A 3 -13.37 -29.32 -1.34
C LYS A 3 -14.11 -28.23 -0.54
N GLU A 4 -14.17 -28.35 0.78
CA GLU A 4 -14.76 -27.33 1.67
C GLU A 4 -13.89 -26.07 1.75
N LEU A 5 -12.56 -26.24 1.88
CA LEU A 5 -11.60 -25.15 1.80
C LEU A 5 -11.70 -24.42 0.46
N ARG A 6 -11.77 -25.16 -0.65
CA ARG A 6 -11.98 -24.56 -1.98
C ARG A 6 -13.29 -23.77 -2.07
N ASN A 7 -14.36 -24.26 -1.45
CA ASN A 7 -15.63 -23.55 -1.37
C ASN A 7 -15.56 -22.30 -0.48
N LEU A 8 -14.71 -22.27 0.56
CA LEU A 8 -14.49 -21.08 1.38
C LEU A 8 -13.72 -19.98 0.63
N TYR A 9 -12.69 -20.36 -0.16
CA TYR A 9 -11.90 -19.38 -0.93
C TYR A 9 -12.62 -18.93 -2.22
N HIS A 10 -13.18 -19.86 -3.01
CA HIS A 10 -13.75 -19.58 -4.33
C HIS A 10 -15.29 -19.63 -4.41
N GLY A 11 -15.97 -20.12 -3.37
CA GLY A 11 -17.42 -20.24 -3.38
C GLY A 11 -18.14 -18.90 -3.30
N ARG A 12 -19.38 -18.88 -3.81
CA ARG A 12 -20.29 -17.72 -3.74
C ARG A 12 -21.22 -17.76 -2.51
N SER A 13 -20.99 -18.67 -1.57
CA SER A 13 -21.84 -18.82 -0.37
C SER A 13 -21.63 -17.66 0.62
N LYS A 14 -22.66 -17.36 1.44
CA LYS A 14 -22.56 -16.35 2.51
C LYS A 14 -21.43 -16.65 3.52
N ARG A 15 -21.06 -17.93 3.69
CA ARG A 15 -19.92 -18.35 4.53
C ARG A 15 -18.58 -18.02 3.88
N ALA A 16 -18.43 -18.28 2.58
CA ALA A 16 -17.23 -17.95 1.82
C ALA A 16 -16.97 -16.43 1.81
N HIS A 17 -18.03 -15.62 1.67
CA HIS A 17 -17.90 -14.16 1.72
C HIS A 17 -17.42 -13.67 3.10
N ARG A 18 -18.04 -14.15 4.19
CA ARG A 18 -17.62 -13.83 5.57
C ARG A 18 -16.17 -14.24 5.84
N PHE A 19 -15.76 -15.41 5.39
CA PHE A 19 -14.39 -15.90 5.53
C PHE A 19 -13.39 -14.98 4.79
N ARG A 20 -13.69 -14.58 3.55
CA ARG A 20 -12.83 -13.64 2.80
C ARG A 20 -12.71 -12.28 3.49
N TYR A 21 -13.81 -11.76 4.05
CA TYR A 21 -13.77 -10.50 4.80
C TYR A 21 -13.03 -10.62 6.14
N ALA A 22 -13.14 -11.75 6.83
CA ALA A 22 -12.39 -12.00 8.06
C ALA A 22 -10.88 -12.02 7.78
N LEU A 23 -10.44 -12.70 6.71
CA LEU A 23 -9.04 -12.69 6.27
C LEU A 23 -8.56 -11.26 5.94
N LEU A 24 -9.40 -10.48 5.27
CA LEU A 24 -9.08 -9.11 4.90
C LEU A 24 -8.97 -8.18 6.11
N ALA A 25 -9.88 -8.33 7.09
CA ALA A 25 -9.80 -7.61 8.35
C ALA A 25 -8.54 -8.01 9.13
N PHE A 26 -8.17 -9.30 9.11
CA PHE A 26 -6.92 -9.78 9.70
C PHE A 26 -5.69 -9.16 9.01
N ASP A 27 -5.66 -9.11 7.68
CA ASP A 27 -4.57 -8.47 6.93
C ASP A 27 -4.46 -6.96 7.26
N MET A 28 -5.59 -6.26 7.39
CA MET A 28 -5.60 -4.85 7.78
C MET A 28 -5.12 -4.64 9.22
N ALA A 29 -5.60 -5.46 10.16
CA ALA A 29 -5.20 -5.41 11.57
C ALA A 29 -3.70 -5.66 11.74
N THR A 30 -3.16 -6.57 10.96
CA THR A 30 -1.74 -6.91 11.02
C THR A 30 -0.84 -5.89 10.32
N ILE A 31 -1.30 -5.24 9.24
CA ILE A 31 -0.63 -4.05 8.69
C ILE A 31 -0.58 -2.94 9.75
N LEU A 32 -1.72 -2.67 10.41
CA LEU A 32 -1.80 -1.67 11.48
C LEU A 32 -0.86 -2.04 12.64
N PHE A 33 -0.81 -3.31 13.03
CA PHE A 33 0.11 -3.81 14.05
C PHE A 33 1.57 -3.53 13.67
N VAL A 34 1.98 -3.81 12.43
CA VAL A 34 3.34 -3.53 11.96
C VAL A 34 3.65 -2.02 11.99
N ILE A 35 2.70 -1.17 11.57
CA ILE A 35 2.87 0.28 11.61
C ILE A 35 3.07 0.74 13.04
N VAL A 36 2.18 0.36 13.97
CA VAL A 36 2.24 0.78 15.37
C VAL A 36 3.51 0.27 16.06
N THR A 37 3.85 -0.99 15.87
CA THR A 37 5.05 -1.60 16.49
C THR A 37 6.36 -1.06 15.92
N SER A 38 6.35 -0.44 14.74
CA SER A 38 7.54 0.21 14.18
C SER A 38 7.99 1.44 14.98
N PHE A 39 7.08 2.09 15.72
CA PHE A 39 7.40 3.23 16.58
C PHE A 39 7.70 2.85 18.04
N LEU A 40 7.43 1.60 18.43
CA LEU A 40 7.62 1.15 19.79
C LEU A 40 9.01 0.49 19.97
N PRO A 41 9.63 0.62 21.16
CA PRO A 41 10.83 -0.12 21.46
C PRO A 41 10.54 -1.62 21.45
N MET A 42 11.58 -2.41 21.17
CA MET A 42 11.47 -3.86 21.12
C MET A 42 11.06 -4.41 22.49
N ALA A 43 9.85 -4.93 22.56
CA ALA A 43 9.32 -5.59 23.74
C ALA A 43 9.10 -7.08 23.44
N PRO A 44 9.33 -7.98 24.41
CA PRO A 44 9.19 -9.43 24.20
C PRO A 44 7.76 -9.84 23.79
N TRP A 45 6.74 -9.08 24.19
CA TRP A 45 5.36 -9.33 23.74
C TRP A 45 5.18 -9.08 22.23
N ILE A 46 5.91 -8.12 21.64
CA ILE A 46 5.89 -7.84 20.19
C ILE A 46 6.45 -9.05 19.44
N LEU A 47 7.53 -9.64 19.96
CA LEU A 47 8.11 -10.86 19.38
C LEU A 47 7.12 -12.03 19.40
N VAL A 48 6.46 -12.27 20.53
CA VAL A 48 5.45 -13.35 20.64
C VAL A 48 4.28 -13.10 19.68
N ALA A 49 3.80 -11.86 19.60
CA ALA A 49 2.75 -11.47 18.67
C ALA A 49 3.17 -11.64 17.21
N ASP A 50 4.39 -11.24 16.83
CA ASP A 50 4.95 -11.43 15.49
C ASP A 50 4.97 -12.91 15.10
N VAL A 51 5.45 -13.78 16.00
CA VAL A 51 5.51 -15.22 15.76
C VAL A 51 4.11 -15.82 15.63
N ALA A 52 3.17 -15.44 16.50
CA ALA A 52 1.79 -15.91 16.44
C ALA A 52 1.10 -15.49 15.14
N ILE A 53 1.24 -14.22 14.75
CA ILE A 53 0.72 -13.69 13.49
C ILE A 53 1.38 -14.40 12.30
N GLY A 54 2.70 -14.59 12.33
CA GLY A 54 3.45 -15.33 11.33
C GLY A 54 2.94 -16.75 11.13
N ALA A 55 2.68 -17.48 12.22
CA ALA A 55 2.14 -18.83 12.17
C ALA A 55 0.76 -18.87 11.50
N VAL A 56 -0.14 -17.92 11.81
CA VAL A 56 -1.46 -17.82 11.16
C VAL A 56 -1.32 -17.55 9.66
N ILE A 57 -0.39 -16.68 9.24
CA ILE A 57 -0.15 -16.37 7.82
C ILE A 57 0.40 -17.59 7.08
N VAL A 58 1.32 -18.33 7.70
CA VAL A 58 1.86 -19.57 7.12
C VAL A 58 0.74 -20.59 6.93
N LEU A 59 -0.15 -20.74 7.91
CA LEU A 59 -1.30 -21.64 7.79
C LEU A 59 -2.23 -21.22 6.66
N ASP A 60 -2.54 -19.92 6.52
CA ASP A 60 -3.34 -19.41 5.39
C ASP A 60 -2.65 -19.63 4.05
N PHE A 61 -1.33 -19.41 3.96
CA PHE A 61 -0.54 -19.63 2.75
C PHE A 61 -0.52 -21.12 2.35
N VAL A 62 -0.29 -22.02 3.30
CA VAL A 62 -0.33 -23.47 3.05
C VAL A 62 -1.72 -23.90 2.62
N ALA A 63 -2.78 -23.36 3.23
CA ALA A 63 -4.16 -23.63 2.83
C ALA A 63 -4.44 -23.17 1.39
N ARG A 64 -4.00 -21.96 1.00
CA ARG A 64 -4.12 -21.46 -0.38
C ARG A 64 -3.33 -22.31 -1.36
N PHE A 65 -2.10 -22.68 -1.03
CA PHE A 65 -1.25 -23.53 -1.85
C PHE A 65 -1.86 -24.93 -2.07
N ALA A 66 -2.49 -25.50 -1.03
CA ALA A 66 -3.14 -26.80 -1.11
C ALA A 66 -4.44 -26.79 -1.94
N VAL A 67 -5.12 -25.64 -2.05
CA VAL A 67 -6.38 -25.47 -2.79
C VAL A 67 -6.14 -25.20 -4.29
N GLU A 68 -5.00 -24.63 -4.66
CA GLU A 68 -4.71 -24.27 -6.06
C GLU A 68 -4.40 -25.51 -6.93
N GLU A 69 -5.16 -25.69 -8.01
CA GLU A 69 -5.02 -26.86 -8.90
C GLU A 69 -3.75 -26.80 -9.76
N ARG A 70 -3.22 -25.60 -10.06
CA ARG A 70 -2.01 -25.39 -10.87
C ARG A 70 -0.91 -24.70 -10.07
N LYS A 71 -0.09 -25.50 -9.37
CA LYS A 71 1.04 -25.04 -8.54
C LYS A 71 2.03 -24.14 -9.30
N ALA A 72 2.26 -24.37 -10.59
CA ALA A 72 3.15 -23.52 -11.40
C ALA A 72 2.58 -22.11 -11.64
N ALA A 73 1.25 -21.99 -11.77
CA ALA A 73 0.59 -20.70 -11.91
C ALA A 73 0.56 -19.92 -10.58
N PHE A 74 0.63 -20.62 -9.45
CA PHE A 74 0.77 -20.02 -8.12
C PHE A 74 2.10 -19.29 -7.97
N TRP A 75 3.22 -19.93 -8.30
CA TRP A 75 4.57 -19.33 -8.17
C TRP A 75 4.89 -18.22 -9.18
N ARG A 76 4.17 -18.17 -10.32
CA ARG A 76 4.33 -17.11 -11.33
C ARG A 76 3.65 -15.79 -10.97
N ARG A 77 2.80 -15.74 -9.93
CA ARG A 77 2.15 -14.50 -9.49
C ARG A 77 3.09 -13.73 -8.57
N LEU A 78 3.35 -12.44 -8.87
CA LEU A 78 4.14 -11.56 -8.00
C LEU A 78 3.55 -11.46 -6.57
N THR A 79 2.24 -11.65 -6.43
CA THR A 79 1.55 -11.66 -5.13
C THR A 79 2.05 -12.78 -4.22
N THR A 80 2.29 -13.97 -4.77
CA THR A 80 2.80 -15.12 -4.00
C THR A 80 4.17 -14.84 -3.41
N TRP A 81 5.03 -14.11 -4.15
CA TRP A 81 6.33 -13.69 -3.64
C TRP A 81 6.21 -12.67 -2.51
N ALA A 82 5.24 -11.76 -2.58
CA ALA A 82 4.94 -10.86 -1.47
C ALA A 82 4.49 -11.64 -0.21
N ASP A 83 3.67 -12.68 -0.38
CA ASP A 83 3.23 -13.56 0.72
C ASP A 83 4.43 -14.31 1.34
N VAL A 84 5.33 -14.84 0.50
CA VAL A 84 6.55 -15.52 0.94
C VAL A 84 7.48 -14.59 1.71
N VAL A 85 7.69 -13.37 1.20
CA VAL A 85 8.49 -12.35 1.88
C VAL A 85 7.86 -11.96 3.22
N ALA A 86 6.53 -11.82 3.28
CA ALA A 86 5.82 -11.51 4.52
C ALA A 86 5.97 -12.64 5.55
N MET A 87 5.77 -13.90 5.16
CA MET A 87 5.98 -15.07 6.04
C MET A 87 7.41 -15.10 6.58
N LEU A 88 8.39 -14.95 5.69
CA LEU A 88 9.80 -14.96 6.06
C LEU A 88 10.12 -13.83 7.04
N SER A 89 9.51 -12.65 6.87
CA SER A 89 9.73 -11.51 7.74
C SER A 89 9.18 -11.68 9.16
N PHE A 90 8.01 -12.32 9.33
CA PHE A 90 7.46 -12.62 10.66
C PHE A 90 8.19 -13.75 11.38
N LEU A 91 8.73 -14.71 10.62
CA LEU A 91 9.51 -15.81 11.16
C LEU A 91 10.99 -15.46 11.38
N ALA A 92 11.51 -14.41 10.74
CA ALA A 92 12.91 -13.97 10.86
C ALA A 92 13.42 -13.85 12.31
N PRO A 93 12.63 -13.36 13.29
CA PRO A 93 13.09 -13.30 14.68
C PRO A 93 13.38 -14.67 15.33
N LEU A 94 12.71 -15.75 14.90
CA LEU A 94 12.98 -17.11 15.39
C LEU A 94 14.31 -17.66 14.88
N LEU A 95 14.80 -17.15 13.75
CA LEU A 95 16.03 -17.61 13.11
C LEU A 95 17.29 -16.99 13.75
N GLY A 96 17.16 -16.28 14.87
CA GLY A 96 18.30 -15.63 15.56
C GLY A 96 18.91 -14.50 14.74
N ALA A 97 18.18 -13.98 13.77
CA ALA A 97 18.65 -12.93 12.89
C ALA A 97 18.26 -11.56 13.47
N GLN A 98 19.00 -11.11 14.49
CA GLN A 98 18.90 -9.76 15.08
C GLN A 98 19.33 -8.63 14.11
N LEU A 99 19.57 -8.93 12.83
CA LEU A 99 19.95 -7.96 11.82
C LEU A 99 18.80 -6.95 11.63
N GLY A 100 19.05 -5.68 11.98
CA GLY A 100 18.10 -4.57 11.81
C GLY A 100 17.55 -4.45 10.37
N PHE A 101 18.30 -4.93 9.38
CA PHE A 101 17.88 -5.01 7.98
C PHE A 101 16.68 -5.95 7.74
N LEU A 102 16.57 -7.07 8.46
CA LEU A 102 15.43 -7.99 8.32
C LEU A 102 14.14 -7.39 8.89
N ARG A 103 14.25 -6.32 9.70
CA ARG A 103 13.10 -5.54 10.17
C ARG A 103 12.44 -4.76 9.04
N VAL A 104 13.20 -4.34 8.02
CA VAL A 104 12.67 -3.66 6.83
C VAL A 104 11.73 -4.56 6.05
N LEU A 105 12.01 -5.88 6.03
CA LEU A 105 11.15 -6.84 5.34
C LEU A 105 9.71 -6.85 5.89
N ARG A 106 9.48 -6.38 7.13
CA ARG A 106 8.13 -6.28 7.71
C ARG A 106 7.30 -5.22 7.01
N THR A 107 7.93 -4.12 6.60
CA THR A 107 7.27 -3.04 5.85
C THR A 107 6.89 -3.47 4.44
N LEU A 108 7.57 -4.49 3.87
CA LEU A 108 7.17 -5.10 2.60
C LEU A 108 5.81 -5.78 2.68
N ARG A 109 5.26 -6.04 3.89
CA ARG A 109 3.86 -6.46 4.05
C ARG A 109 2.89 -5.43 3.48
N LEU A 110 3.24 -4.15 3.41
CA LEU A 110 2.37 -3.15 2.80
C LEU A 110 2.05 -3.47 1.33
N LEU A 111 2.88 -4.30 0.66
CA LEU A 111 2.57 -4.83 -0.68
C LEU A 111 1.31 -5.73 -0.70
N HIS A 112 0.89 -6.30 0.43
CA HIS A 112 -0.40 -6.99 0.53
C HIS A 112 -1.60 -6.06 0.39
N ALA A 113 -1.44 -4.75 0.67
CA ALA A 113 -2.52 -3.78 0.47
C ALA A 113 -3.01 -3.81 -0.99
N TYR A 114 -2.13 -4.02 -1.97
CA TYR A 114 -2.52 -4.16 -3.39
C TYR A 114 -3.50 -5.33 -3.63
N GLN A 115 -3.30 -6.46 -2.94
CA GLN A 115 -4.22 -7.60 -3.06
C GLN A 115 -5.58 -7.29 -2.43
N MET A 116 -5.57 -6.63 -1.26
CA MET A 116 -6.76 -6.18 -0.56
C MET A 116 -7.59 -5.21 -1.42
N LEU A 117 -6.93 -4.24 -2.06
CA LEU A 117 -7.58 -3.31 -2.98
C LEU A 117 -8.24 -4.04 -4.16
N GLY A 118 -7.56 -5.04 -4.74
CA GLY A 118 -8.11 -5.84 -5.83
C GLY A 118 -9.40 -6.59 -5.46
N ARG A 119 -9.52 -7.05 -4.21
CA ARG A 119 -10.74 -7.71 -3.70
C ARG A 119 -11.85 -6.70 -3.40
N LEU A 120 -11.55 -5.58 -2.73
CA LEU A 120 -12.53 -4.52 -2.45
C LEU A 120 -13.12 -3.92 -3.73
N ARG A 121 -12.32 -3.83 -4.79
CA ARG A 121 -12.76 -3.37 -6.11
C ARG A 121 -13.90 -4.19 -6.70
N GLN A 122 -13.91 -5.51 -6.48
CA GLN A 122 -14.92 -6.41 -7.03
C GLN A 122 -16.25 -6.30 -6.29
N ASP A 123 -16.22 -6.00 -5.00
CA ASP A 123 -17.40 -6.03 -4.13
C ASP A 123 -18.06 -4.65 -3.93
N PHE A 124 -17.29 -3.55 -3.92
CA PHE A 124 -17.82 -2.21 -3.59
C PHE A 124 -17.76 -1.23 -4.75
N ARG A 125 -18.95 -0.76 -5.16
CA ARG A 125 -19.12 0.27 -6.21
C ARG A 125 -18.56 1.64 -5.81
N LEU A 126 -18.54 1.95 -4.50
CA LEU A 126 -17.90 3.16 -3.93
C LEU A 126 -16.38 3.14 -4.07
N PHE A 127 -15.73 2.00 -3.79
CA PHE A 127 -14.28 1.84 -3.98
C PHE A 127 -13.88 2.00 -5.44
N ARG A 128 -14.70 1.50 -6.37
CA ARG A 128 -14.46 1.67 -7.80
C ARG A 128 -14.53 3.12 -8.26
N LYS A 129 -15.30 3.99 -7.58
CA LYS A 129 -15.39 5.43 -7.89
C LYS A 129 -14.14 6.20 -7.45
N HIS A 130 -13.54 5.81 -6.33
CA HIS A 130 -12.35 6.47 -5.77
C HIS A 130 -11.06 5.64 -5.95
N GLU A 131 -11.08 4.66 -6.86
CA GLU A 131 -9.99 3.68 -7.04
C GLU A 131 -8.65 4.37 -7.29
N GLU A 132 -8.62 5.40 -8.15
CA GLU A 132 -7.39 6.13 -8.46
C GLU A 132 -6.79 6.81 -7.22
N VAL A 133 -7.63 7.40 -6.36
CA VAL A 133 -7.20 8.07 -5.12
C VAL A 133 -6.64 7.05 -4.14
N ILE A 134 -7.35 5.94 -3.94
CA ILE A 134 -6.99 4.90 -2.98
C ILE A 134 -5.68 4.21 -3.42
N LEU A 135 -5.53 3.91 -4.72
CA LEU A 135 -4.29 3.37 -5.27
C LEU A 135 -3.12 4.33 -5.10
N ALA A 136 -3.31 5.63 -5.40
CA ALA A 136 -2.26 6.62 -5.23
C ALA A 136 -1.84 6.75 -3.76
N ALA A 137 -2.81 6.77 -2.83
CA ALA A 137 -2.56 6.84 -1.39
C ALA A 137 -1.81 5.61 -0.88
N VAL A 138 -2.21 4.40 -1.32
CA VAL A 138 -1.55 3.15 -0.95
C VAL A 138 -0.13 3.09 -1.51
N ASN A 139 0.08 3.47 -2.77
CA ASN A 139 1.42 3.55 -3.37
C ASN A 139 2.35 4.46 -2.55
N LEU A 140 1.85 5.64 -2.18
CA LEU A 140 2.60 6.60 -1.38
C LEU A 140 2.90 6.06 0.01
N ALA A 141 1.91 5.44 0.68
CA ALA A 141 2.08 4.86 2.01
C ALA A 141 3.09 3.70 2.01
N VAL A 142 2.96 2.77 1.06
CA VAL A 142 3.92 1.66 0.88
C VAL A 142 5.33 2.22 0.71
N PHE A 143 5.51 3.16 -0.21
CA PHE A 143 6.80 3.78 -0.47
C PHE A 143 7.37 4.45 0.79
N LEU A 144 6.56 5.26 1.47
CA LEU A 144 6.91 5.97 2.70
C LEU A 144 7.49 5.03 3.76
N PHE A 145 6.75 3.98 4.13
CA PHE A 145 7.17 3.07 5.20
C PHE A 145 8.32 2.16 4.78
N VAL A 146 8.38 1.73 3.51
CA VAL A 146 9.50 0.92 3.01
C VAL A 146 10.80 1.74 3.00
N MET A 147 10.77 2.97 2.49
CA MET A 147 11.94 3.85 2.48
C MET A 147 12.34 4.26 3.89
N THR A 148 11.37 4.56 4.76
CA THR A 148 11.64 4.84 6.18
C THR A 148 12.32 3.65 6.86
N GLY A 149 11.82 2.44 6.64
CA GLY A 149 12.44 1.21 7.16
C GLY A 149 13.87 1.04 6.66
N LEU A 150 14.10 1.20 5.36
CA LEU A 150 15.44 1.11 4.76
C LEU A 150 16.40 2.16 5.33
N ILE A 151 15.95 3.40 5.47
CA ILE A 151 16.74 4.50 6.03
C ILE A 151 17.11 4.22 7.48
N HIS A 152 16.12 3.86 8.31
CA HIS A 152 16.36 3.50 9.69
C HIS A 152 17.34 2.32 9.78
N ALA A 153 17.16 1.26 9.00
CA ALA A 153 18.05 0.09 9.05
C ALA A 153 19.49 0.38 8.59
N THR A 154 19.69 1.33 7.69
CA THR A 154 21.02 1.67 7.15
C THR A 154 21.75 2.74 7.98
N GLN A 155 21.00 3.62 8.65
CA GLN A 155 21.55 4.77 9.37
C GLN A 155 21.49 4.63 10.90
N ALA A 156 20.60 3.80 11.44
CA ALA A 156 20.52 3.59 12.88
C ALA A 156 21.86 3.10 13.44
N GLY A 157 22.35 3.78 14.48
CA GLY A 157 23.64 3.52 15.11
C GLY A 157 24.86 4.05 14.36
N ARG A 158 24.70 4.64 13.16
CA ARG A 158 25.78 5.28 12.39
C ARG A 158 25.60 6.79 12.27
N ASN A 159 24.35 7.24 12.13
CA ASN A 159 24.02 8.64 11.98
C ASN A 159 23.41 9.18 13.29
N PRO A 160 24.04 10.15 13.96
CA PRO A 160 23.51 10.73 15.20
C PRO A 160 22.17 11.47 14.99
N GLN A 161 21.84 11.85 13.75
CA GLN A 161 20.58 12.53 13.43
C GLN A 161 19.38 11.57 13.33
N ILE A 162 19.61 10.25 13.28
CA ILE A 162 18.56 9.24 13.17
C ILE A 162 18.68 8.28 14.36
N GLY A 163 18.00 8.63 15.45
CA GLY A 163 17.98 7.84 16.69
C GLY A 163 16.85 6.83 16.73
N ASN A 164 15.71 7.14 16.11
CA ASN A 164 14.51 6.30 16.12
C ASN A 164 13.82 6.25 14.76
N TYR A 165 12.75 5.44 14.65
CA TYR A 165 12.00 5.26 13.42
C TYR A 165 11.24 6.53 12.97
N ALA A 166 10.81 7.37 13.91
CA ALA A 166 10.14 8.63 13.61
C ALA A 166 11.09 9.64 12.96
N ASP A 167 12.37 9.68 13.36
CA ASP A 167 13.38 10.55 12.72
C ASP A 167 13.58 10.18 11.25
N ALA A 168 13.64 8.87 10.96
CA ALA A 168 13.72 8.36 9.59
C ALA A 168 12.44 8.66 8.79
N LEU A 169 11.26 8.58 9.42
CA LEU A 169 9.99 8.90 8.78
C LEU A 169 9.92 10.39 8.46
N TYR A 170 10.32 11.23 9.41
CA TYR A 170 10.39 12.68 9.26
C TYR A 170 11.29 13.06 8.09
N PHE A 171 12.50 12.52 8.01
CA PHE A 171 13.39 12.72 6.85
C PHE A 171 12.72 12.31 5.53
N THR A 172 12.05 11.16 5.50
CA THR A 172 11.42 10.64 4.28
C THR A 172 10.28 11.56 3.83
N VAL A 173 9.44 12.01 4.76
CA VAL A 173 8.33 12.94 4.51
C VAL A 173 8.83 14.30 4.05
N THR A 174 9.81 14.90 4.73
CA THR A 174 10.33 16.24 4.36
C THR A 174 11.03 16.21 3.01
N THR A 175 11.71 15.10 2.68
CA THR A 175 12.37 14.91 1.38
C THR A 175 11.36 14.72 0.24
N LEU A 176 10.35 13.85 0.40
CA LEU A 176 9.38 13.58 -0.67
C LEU A 176 8.44 14.76 -0.93
N THR A 177 8.17 15.57 0.10
CA THR A 177 7.34 16.79 -0.01
C THR A 177 8.15 18.00 -0.52
N THR A 178 9.42 17.79 -0.86
CA THR A 178 10.38 18.84 -1.26
C THR A 178 10.51 19.98 -0.26
N THR A 179 10.16 19.75 1.02
CA THR A 179 10.29 20.77 2.08
C THR A 179 11.75 20.87 2.52
N GLY A 180 12.39 19.71 2.75
CA GLY A 180 13.84 19.59 2.93
C GLY A 180 14.46 20.55 3.97
N PHE A 181 13.99 20.51 5.23
CA PHE A 181 14.50 21.38 6.30
C PHE A 181 16.02 21.33 6.51
N GLY A 182 16.67 20.21 6.15
CA GLY A 182 18.13 20.07 6.19
C GLY A 182 18.70 19.77 7.58
N ASP A 183 17.85 19.63 8.59
CA ASP A 183 18.15 19.25 9.96
C ASP A 183 18.54 17.76 10.10
N ILE A 184 18.00 16.90 9.25
CA ILE A 184 18.39 15.49 9.13
C ILE A 184 18.88 15.21 7.71
N THR A 185 20.05 14.59 7.58
CA THR A 185 20.60 14.17 6.28
C THR A 185 21.17 12.76 6.36
N LEU A 186 21.09 12.00 5.26
CA LEU A 186 21.68 10.65 5.20
C LEU A 186 23.19 10.75 4.95
N GLN A 187 23.98 10.14 5.84
CA GLN A 187 25.43 10.16 5.74
C GLN A 187 25.96 9.05 4.81
N GLY A 188 27.10 9.33 4.19
CA GLY A 188 27.81 8.41 3.30
C GLY A 188 27.24 8.35 1.87
N THR A 189 28.00 7.71 0.96
CA THR A 189 27.62 7.58 -0.45
C THR A 189 26.32 6.80 -0.63
N SER A 190 26.14 5.70 0.11
CA SER A 190 24.90 4.91 0.08
C SER A 190 23.70 5.72 0.58
N GLY A 191 23.87 6.49 1.66
CA GLY A 191 22.84 7.41 2.16
C GLY A 191 22.43 8.43 1.12
N ARG A 192 23.39 9.08 0.45
CA ARG A 192 23.11 10.03 -0.65
C ARG A 192 22.35 9.39 -1.81
N MET A 193 22.73 8.18 -2.23
CA MET A 193 22.01 7.45 -3.28
C MET A 193 20.57 7.11 -2.87
N ILE A 194 20.34 6.74 -1.62
CA ILE A 194 18.99 6.53 -1.07
C ILE A 194 18.21 7.85 -1.08
N SER A 195 18.79 8.97 -0.68
CA SER A 195 18.14 10.28 -0.76
C SER A 195 17.70 10.64 -2.18
N VAL A 196 18.57 10.42 -3.18
CA VAL A 196 18.23 10.67 -4.60
C VAL A 196 17.04 9.80 -5.04
N LEU A 197 17.00 8.53 -4.64
CA LEU A 197 15.87 7.65 -4.91
C LEU A 197 14.58 8.16 -4.24
N VAL A 198 14.67 8.60 -2.98
CA VAL A 198 13.52 9.20 -2.26
C VAL A 198 13.01 10.44 -2.98
N MET A 199 13.91 11.31 -3.44
CA MET A 199 13.54 12.53 -4.16
C MET A 199 12.84 12.21 -5.49
N ILE A 200 13.41 11.35 -6.34
CA ILE A 200 12.84 11.06 -7.67
C ILE A 200 11.49 10.34 -7.55
N VAL A 201 11.43 9.25 -6.77
CA VAL A 201 10.24 8.42 -6.69
C VAL A 201 9.19 9.04 -5.76
N GLY A 202 9.61 9.58 -4.61
CA GLY A 202 8.72 10.15 -3.61
C GLY A 202 7.98 11.38 -4.12
N VAL A 203 8.67 12.30 -4.78
CA VAL A 203 8.03 13.50 -5.37
C VAL A 203 7.02 13.07 -6.44
N THR A 204 7.38 12.12 -7.30
CA THR A 204 6.46 11.61 -8.34
C THR A 204 5.18 11.02 -7.73
N LEU A 205 5.30 10.22 -6.66
CA LEU A 205 4.16 9.63 -5.98
C LEU A 205 3.31 10.68 -5.24
N PHE A 206 3.96 11.65 -4.59
CA PHE A 206 3.27 12.73 -3.90
C PHE A 206 2.48 13.61 -4.86
N LEU A 207 3.11 14.05 -5.96
CA LEU A 207 2.44 14.81 -7.01
C LEU A 207 1.30 14.01 -7.65
N ARG A 208 1.49 12.69 -7.85
CA ARG A 208 0.41 11.84 -8.35
C ARG A 208 -0.79 11.80 -7.42
N LEU A 209 -0.58 11.69 -6.10
CA LEU A 209 -1.66 11.74 -5.12
C LEU A 209 -2.37 13.10 -5.15
N ALA A 210 -1.62 14.20 -5.13
CA ALA A 210 -2.17 15.55 -5.20
C ALA A 210 -3.00 15.75 -6.48
N GLN A 211 -2.48 15.36 -7.64
CA GLN A 211 -3.18 15.44 -8.93
C GLN A 211 -4.51 14.70 -8.94
N VAL A 212 -4.56 13.50 -8.34
CA VAL A 212 -5.77 12.68 -8.32
C VAL A 212 -6.76 13.20 -7.26
N LEU A 213 -6.26 13.73 -6.15
CA LEU A 213 -7.09 14.31 -5.09
C LEU A 213 -7.77 15.61 -5.54
N PHE A 214 -7.02 16.48 -6.23
CA PHE A 214 -7.50 17.77 -6.74
C PHE A 214 -8.01 17.71 -8.18
N ARG A 215 -8.17 16.51 -8.76
CA ARG A 215 -8.65 16.38 -10.13
C ARG A 215 -10.08 16.92 -10.21
N PRO A 216 -10.37 17.93 -11.07
CA PRO A 216 -11.74 18.40 -11.23
C PRO A 216 -12.62 17.24 -11.67
N LEU A 217 -13.78 17.11 -11.04
CA LEU A 217 -14.74 16.06 -11.35
C LEU A 217 -15.13 16.22 -12.83
N LYS A 218 -14.84 15.21 -13.64
CA LYS A 218 -15.25 15.19 -15.05
C LYS A 218 -16.55 14.41 -15.18
N VAL A 219 -17.48 14.97 -15.93
CA VAL A 219 -18.78 14.38 -16.21
C VAL A 219 -18.81 13.84 -17.63
N ARG A 220 -19.49 12.70 -17.81
CA ARG A 220 -19.77 12.15 -19.13
C ARG A 220 -21.05 12.76 -19.67
N HIS A 221 -20.91 13.72 -20.57
CA HIS A 221 -22.03 14.36 -21.27
C HIS A 221 -21.68 14.43 -22.76
N LYS A 222 -22.51 13.84 -23.63
CA LYS A 222 -22.23 13.85 -25.08
C LYS A 222 -22.55 15.22 -25.65
N CYS A 223 -21.55 15.87 -26.24
CA CYS A 223 -21.78 17.10 -26.99
C CYS A 223 -22.62 16.79 -28.24
N PRO A 224 -23.74 17.50 -28.48
CA PRO A 224 -24.60 17.26 -29.63
C PRO A 224 -23.95 17.66 -30.97
N SER A 225 -22.99 18.58 -30.94
CA SER A 225 -22.32 19.11 -32.15
C SER A 225 -21.10 18.28 -32.55
N CYS A 226 -20.14 18.07 -31.64
CA CYS A 226 -18.86 17.43 -31.97
C CYS A 226 -18.67 16.02 -31.38
N GLY A 227 -19.63 15.53 -30.58
CA GLY A 227 -19.57 14.19 -29.99
C GLY A 227 -18.57 14.01 -28.84
N LEU A 228 -17.88 15.07 -28.40
CA LEU A 228 -17.02 15.01 -27.22
C LEU A 228 -17.80 14.55 -25.99
N MET A 229 -17.32 13.50 -25.32
CA MET A 229 -18.04 12.83 -24.21
C MET A 229 -17.64 13.31 -22.82
N LEU A 230 -16.47 13.94 -22.64
CA LEU A 230 -15.90 14.22 -21.31
C LEU A 230 -15.65 15.72 -21.12
N HIS A 231 -16.45 16.33 -20.23
CA HIS A 231 -16.42 17.75 -19.88
C HIS A 231 -16.15 17.92 -18.39
N ASP A 232 -15.77 19.13 -17.99
CA ASP A 232 -15.70 19.51 -16.58
C ASP A 232 -17.12 19.62 -16.02
N ALA A 233 -17.31 19.40 -14.71
CA ALA A 233 -18.63 19.26 -14.11
C ALA A 233 -19.52 20.51 -14.26
N ASP A 234 -18.89 21.69 -14.31
CA ASP A 234 -19.46 23.03 -14.41
C ASP A 234 -19.43 23.59 -15.85
N ALA A 235 -19.21 22.73 -16.86
CA ALA A 235 -19.02 23.18 -18.24
C ALA A 235 -20.33 23.74 -18.84
N VAL A 236 -20.41 25.07 -18.95
CA VAL A 236 -21.47 25.77 -19.72
C VAL A 236 -21.27 25.59 -21.22
N HIS A 237 -20.02 25.55 -21.68
CA HIS A 237 -19.65 25.40 -23.10
C HIS A 237 -18.82 24.15 -23.34
N CYS A 238 -18.98 23.53 -24.52
CA CYS A 238 -18.13 22.45 -24.97
C CYS A 238 -16.71 22.97 -25.25
N LYS A 239 -15.70 22.45 -24.53
CA LYS A 239 -14.29 22.83 -24.70
C LYS A 239 -13.71 22.61 -26.10
N HIS A 240 -14.36 21.78 -26.94
CA HIS A 240 -13.86 21.46 -28.27
C HIS A 240 -14.50 22.30 -29.39
N CYS A 241 -15.81 22.57 -29.32
CA CYS A 241 -16.53 23.28 -30.39
C CYS A 241 -17.29 24.54 -29.93
N GLY A 242 -17.25 24.89 -28.65
CA GLY A 242 -17.88 26.11 -28.11
C GLY A 242 -19.40 26.05 -27.93
N VAL A 243 -20.08 25.00 -28.40
CA VAL A 243 -21.55 24.89 -28.25
C VAL A 243 -21.95 24.91 -26.76
N VAL A 244 -23.04 25.61 -26.45
CA VAL A 244 -23.60 25.67 -25.09
C VAL A 244 -24.14 24.29 -24.73
N LEU A 245 -23.63 23.70 -23.66
CA LEU A 245 -24.09 22.42 -23.10
C LEU A 245 -25.01 22.62 -21.89
N ASN A 246 -24.74 23.65 -21.08
CA ASN A 246 -25.48 23.95 -19.84
C ASN A 246 -25.67 22.70 -18.95
N ILE A 247 -24.55 22.07 -18.58
CA ILE A 247 -24.58 20.87 -17.73
C ILE A 247 -25.05 21.29 -16.34
N LYS A 248 -26.07 20.60 -15.80
CA LYS A 248 -26.56 20.86 -14.44
C LYS A 248 -25.51 20.44 -13.41
N ASP A 249 -25.10 21.38 -12.57
CA ASP A 249 -24.28 21.16 -11.38
C ASP A 249 -25.04 21.57 -10.10
N GLU A 250 -24.48 21.26 -8.93
CA GLU A 250 -25.06 21.59 -7.62
C GLU A 250 -24.54 22.95 -7.07
N GLY A 251 -23.76 23.72 -7.84
CA GLY A 251 -23.24 25.02 -7.42
C GLY A 251 -22.14 24.98 -6.34
N LEU A 252 -21.39 23.87 -6.23
CA LEU A 252 -20.22 23.78 -5.35
C LEU A 252 -19.03 24.55 -5.96
N VAL A 253 -18.98 25.86 -5.71
CA VAL A 253 -17.80 26.71 -5.95
C VAL A 253 -16.82 26.57 -4.79
#